data_AF-A0A3T0RV27-F1
#
_entry.id   AF-A0A3T0RV27-F1
#
_cell.length_a   1.000
_cell.length_b   1.000
_cell.length_c   1.000
_cell.angle_alpha   90.00
_cell.angle_beta   90.00
_cell.angle_gamma   90.00
#
_symmetry.space_group_name_H-M   'P 1'
#
loop_
_entity.id
_entity.type
_entity.pdbx_description
1 polymer ?
#
loop_
_entity_poly.entity_id
_entity_poly.type
_entity_poly.pdbx_seq_one_letter_code
_entity_poly.pdbx_strand_id
1 'polypeptide(L)'
;MTTNFSQMGEVLTLFLVPIGGGIPAGVVLAQKYEIAWYIMAGLYFISDLILACVFEPLMLWFIHASKKSNKMRLFLENYKATLAKTGVNIAPSLGPMALIGISFGVDPMTGRAVAKAAGHGFITGWAIAICGDMFFFLVIMSSTLWLSHILGDGTMAVMIVMLIMIFGPMLFRRIKAKFKK
;
A
#
# COMPACT_ATOMS: atom_id res chain seq x y z
N MET A 1 19.60 17.09 -19.21
CA MET A 1 19.24 15.73 -18.78
C MET A 1 17.90 15.38 -19.40
N THR A 2 17.88 14.54 -20.43
CA THR A 2 16.65 14.06 -21.06
C THR A 2 16.37 12.67 -20.52
N THR A 3 15.55 12.58 -19.47
CA THR A 3 15.00 11.29 -19.05
C THR A 3 14.14 10.74 -20.17
N ASN A 4 14.47 9.55 -20.67
CA ASN A 4 13.71 8.95 -21.77
C ASN A 4 12.40 8.36 -21.26
N PHE A 5 11.34 8.43 -22.06
CA PHE A 5 10.03 7.83 -21.73
C PHE A 5 10.12 6.34 -21.39
N SER A 6 11.05 5.61 -22.02
CA SER A 6 11.32 4.20 -21.69
C SER A 6 11.75 4.01 -20.23
N GLN A 7 12.65 4.86 -19.74
CA GLN A 7 13.17 4.78 -18.37
C GLN A 7 12.06 5.06 -17.34
N MET A 8 11.19 6.03 -17.63
CA MET A 8 10.03 6.31 -16.79
C MET A 8 9.04 5.14 -16.79
N GLY A 9 8.85 4.47 -17.93
CA GLY A 9 8.01 3.28 -18.06
C GLY A 9 8.52 2.09 -17.26
N GLU A 10 9.83 1.86 -17.20
CA GLU A 10 10.43 0.81 -16.38
C GLU A 10 10.22 1.06 -14.88
N VAL A 11 10.44 2.30 -14.44
CA VAL A 11 10.16 2.71 -13.05
C VAL A 11 8.68 2.57 -12.70
N LEU A 12 7.79 3.00 -13.59
CA LEU A 12 6.34 2.84 -13.42
C LEU A 12 5.95 1.36 -13.31
N THR A 13 6.58 0.50 -14.12
CA THR A 13 6.32 -0.94 -14.08
C THR A 13 6.68 -1.54 -12.73
N LEU A 14 7.80 -1.12 -12.13
CA LEU A 14 8.18 -1.55 -10.77
C LEU A 14 7.19 -1.07 -9.72
N PHE A 15 6.65 0.15 -9.85
CA PHE A 15 5.63 0.67 -8.96
C PHE A 15 4.27 -0.01 -9.11
N LEU A 16 3.98 -0.60 -10.28
CA LEU A 16 2.76 -1.38 -10.51
C LEU A 16 2.82 -2.78 -9.87
N VAL A 17 4.00 -3.26 -9.45
CA VAL A 17 4.15 -4.58 -8.82
C VAL A 17 3.58 -4.54 -7.40
N PRO A 18 2.49 -5.27 -7.10
CA PRO A 18 1.84 -5.25 -5.78
C PRO A 18 2.59 -6.08 -4.71
N ILE A 19 3.84 -6.45 -4.99
CA ILE A 19 4.69 -7.23 -4.10
C ILE A 19 5.65 -6.23 -3.47
N GLY A 20 5.64 -6.12 -2.13
CA GLY A 20 6.16 -4.99 -1.34
C GLY A 20 7.62 -4.52 -1.58
N GLY A 21 8.37 -5.13 -2.49
CA GLY A 21 9.63 -4.61 -3.00
C GLY A 21 9.52 -3.60 -4.15
N GLY A 22 8.33 -3.36 -4.71
CA GLY A 22 8.12 -2.46 -5.85
C GLY A 22 8.56 -1.01 -5.58
N ILE A 23 8.27 -0.48 -4.39
CA ILE A 23 8.64 0.89 -4.00
C ILE A 23 10.17 1.04 -3.89
N PRO A 24 10.90 0.28 -3.05
CA PRO A 24 12.35 0.47 -2.93
C PRO A 24 13.08 0.21 -4.26
N ALA A 25 12.66 -0.82 -5.00
CA ALA A 25 13.26 -1.14 -6.31
C ALA A 25 13.04 -0.02 -7.33
N GLY A 26 11.82 0.51 -7.42
CA GLY A 26 11.50 1.63 -8.30
C GLY A 26 12.24 2.92 -7.91
N VAL A 27 12.40 3.19 -6.61
CA VAL A 27 13.14 4.36 -6.10
C VAL A 27 14.62 4.29 -6.46
N VAL A 28 15.27 3.14 -6.27
CA VAL A 28 16.69 2.99 -6.63
C VAL A 28 16.89 2.99 -8.15
N LEU A 29 15.96 2.42 -8.91
CA LEU A 29 16.01 2.50 -10.38
C LEU A 29 15.85 3.94 -10.87
N ALA A 30 14.90 4.69 -10.29
CA ALA A 30 14.69 6.10 -10.58
C ALA A 30 15.94 6.94 -10.25
N GLN A 31 16.61 6.65 -9.14
CA GLN A 31 17.87 7.29 -8.76
C GLN A 31 18.98 6.99 -9.78
N LYS A 32 19.09 5.75 -10.27
CA LYS A 32 20.05 5.37 -11.33
C LYS A 32 19.80 6.08 -12.65
N TYR A 33 18.54 6.38 -12.96
CA TYR A 33 18.16 7.17 -14.14
C TYR A 33 18.14 8.68 -13.88
N GLU A 34 18.61 9.13 -12.71
CA GLU A 34 18.63 10.54 -12.31
C GLU A 34 17.26 11.22 -12.44
N ILE A 35 16.20 10.45 -12.19
CA ILE A 35 14.81 10.93 -12.22
C ILE A 35 14.58 11.78 -10.98
N ALA A 36 14.14 13.02 -11.20
CA ALA A 36 13.84 13.92 -10.10
C ALA A 36 12.72 13.38 -9.20
N TRP A 37 12.83 13.64 -7.89
CA TRP A 37 11.94 13.08 -6.87
C TRP A 37 10.45 13.39 -7.12
N TYR A 38 10.12 14.57 -7.67
CA TYR A 38 8.74 14.95 -7.97
C TYR A 38 8.17 14.20 -9.19
N ILE A 39 9.02 13.85 -10.16
CA ILE A 39 8.63 12.99 -11.29
C ILE A 39 8.38 11.58 -10.77
N MET A 40 9.26 11.08 -9.91
CA MET A 40 9.11 9.77 -9.28
C MET A 40 7.81 9.66 -8.48
N ALA A 41 7.50 10.67 -7.65
CA ALA A 41 6.22 10.74 -6.92
C ALA A 41 5.02 10.79 -7.87
N GLY A 42 5.12 11.52 -9.00
CA GLY A 42 4.11 11.53 -10.04
C GLY A 42 3.90 10.15 -10.69
N LEU A 43 4.98 9.43 -11.00
CA LEU A 43 4.90 8.06 -11.54
C LEU A 43 4.25 7.11 -10.54
N TYR A 44 4.59 7.22 -9.25
CA TYR A 44 3.98 6.42 -8.20
C TYR A 44 2.48 6.73 -8.04
N PHE A 45 2.10 8.00 -8.06
CA PHE A 45 0.69 8.42 -8.05
C PHE A 45 -0.09 7.89 -9.26
N ILE A 46 0.52 7.90 -10.46
CA ILE A 46 -0.09 7.32 -11.67
C ILE A 46 -0.26 5.80 -11.52
N SER A 47 0.73 5.11 -10.94
CA SER A 47 0.64 3.67 -10.63
C SER A 47 -0.59 3.39 -9.76
N ASP A 48 -0.79 4.17 -8.70
CA ASP A 48 -1.93 4.06 -7.80
C ASP A 48 -3.27 4.30 -8.49
N LEU A 49 -3.35 5.26 -9.41
CA LEU A 49 -4.55 5.49 -10.21
C LEU A 49 -4.85 4.32 -11.14
N ILE A 50 -3.83 3.75 -11.78
CA ILE A 50 -3.98 2.57 -12.65
C ILE A 50 -4.47 1.39 -11.81
N LEU A 51 -3.85 1.14 -10.65
CA LEU A 51 -4.25 0.10 -9.72
C LEU A 51 -5.69 0.32 -9.24
N ALA A 52 -6.09 1.55 -8.89
CA ALA A 52 -7.45 1.87 -8.51
C ALA A 52 -8.47 1.50 -9.60
N CYS A 53 -8.16 1.84 -10.86
CA CYS A 53 -9.00 1.55 -12.01
C CYS A 53 -9.09 0.04 -12.31
N VAL A 54 -8.05 -0.74 -12.04
CA VAL A 54 -8.02 -2.20 -12.28
C VAL A 54 -8.64 -2.97 -11.11
N PHE A 55 -8.31 -2.60 -9.87
CA PHE A 55 -8.70 -3.35 -8.69
C PHE A 55 -10.15 -3.10 -8.25
N GLU A 56 -10.71 -1.90 -8.41
CA GLU A 56 -12.12 -1.70 -8.08
C GLU A 56 -13.08 -2.61 -8.89
N PRO A 57 -13.02 -2.66 -10.24
CA PRO A 57 -13.92 -3.53 -11.00
C PRO A 57 -13.65 -5.00 -10.68
N LEU A 58 -12.39 -5.40 -10.48
CA LEU A 58 -12.04 -6.75 -10.06
C LEU A 58 -12.66 -7.11 -8.71
N MET A 59 -12.55 -6.23 -7.70
CA MET A 59 -13.16 -6.42 -6.38
C MET A 59 -14.69 -6.47 -6.48
N LEU A 60 -15.32 -5.57 -7.24
CA LEU A 60 -16.77 -5.58 -7.45
C LEU A 60 -17.24 -6.86 -8.12
N TRP A 61 -16.48 -7.36 -9.10
CA TRP A 61 -16.73 -8.65 -9.75
C TRP A 61 -16.63 -9.81 -8.76
N PHE A 62 -15.60 -9.86 -7.90
CA PHE A 62 -15.50 -10.87 -6.83
C PHE A 62 -16.65 -10.79 -5.82
N ILE A 63 -17.07 -9.58 -5.43
CA ILE A 63 -18.24 -9.39 -4.56
C ILE A 63 -19.52 -9.89 -5.24
N HIS A 64 -19.68 -9.63 -6.54
CA HIS A 64 -20.83 -10.11 -7.30
C HIS A 64 -20.81 -11.65 -7.46
N ALA A 65 -19.66 -12.22 -7.80
CA ALA A 65 -19.47 -13.66 -7.95
C ALA A 65 -19.68 -14.41 -6.62
N SER A 66 -19.20 -13.85 -5.51
CA SER A 66 -19.41 -14.41 -4.17
C SER A 66 -20.88 -14.39 -3.73
N LYS A 67 -21.66 -13.37 -4.13
CA LYS A 67 -23.12 -13.33 -3.87
C LYS A 67 -23.90 -14.41 -4.61
N LYS A 68 -23.36 -14.97 -5.69
CA LYS A 68 -24.01 -16.03 -6.48
C LYS A 68 -23.92 -17.42 -5.82
N SER A 69 -23.00 -17.61 -4.86
CA SER A 69 -22.81 -18.89 -4.17
C SER A 69 -23.32 -18.83 -2.72
N ASN A 70 -24.38 -19.60 -2.42
CA ASN A 70 -24.92 -19.71 -1.05
C ASN A 70 -23.87 -20.16 -0.03
N LYS A 71 -22.91 -21.01 -0.42
CA LYS A 71 -21.83 -21.47 0.47
C LYS A 71 -20.86 -20.34 0.84
N MET A 72 -20.53 -19.47 -0.12
CA MET A 72 -19.61 -18.35 0.10
C MET A 72 -20.26 -17.28 0.99
N ARG A 73 -21.56 -17.03 0.81
CA ARG A 73 -22.34 -16.11 1.65
C ARG A 73 -22.37 -16.57 3.11
N LEU A 74 -22.67 -17.85 3.34
CA LEU A 74 -22.68 -18.47 4.69
C LEU A 74 -21.31 -18.42 5.35
N PHE A 75 -20.23 -18.69 4.60
CA PHE A 75 -18.86 -18.57 5.10
C PHE A 75 -18.54 -17.14 5.53
N LEU A 76 -18.87 -16.14 4.70
CA LEU A 76 -18.68 -14.71 5.00
C LEU A 76 -19.47 -14.26 6.23
N GLU A 77 -20.71 -14.72 6.39
CA GLU A 77 -21.55 -14.41 7.55
C GLU A 77 -20.97 -15.00 8.84
N ASN A 78 -20.54 -16.27 8.81
CA ASN A 78 -19.88 -16.92 9.94
C ASN A 78 -18.53 -16.27 10.28
N TYR A 79 -17.77 -15.84 9.27
CA TYR A 79 -16.51 -15.13 9.45
C TYR A 79 -16.73 -13.75 10.08
N LYS A 80 -17.71 -12.98 9.60
CA LYS A 80 -18.12 -11.71 10.21
C LYS A 80 -18.59 -11.87 11.65
N ALA A 81 -19.40 -12.89 11.94
CA ALA A 81 -19.86 -13.20 13.30
C ALA A 81 -18.68 -13.56 14.22
N THR A 82 -17.64 -14.21 13.69
CA THR A 82 -16.42 -14.54 14.43
C THR A 82 -15.56 -13.29 14.69
N LEU A 83 -15.44 -12.39 13.72
CA LEU A 83 -14.73 -11.11 13.87
C LEU A 83 -15.42 -10.14 14.85
N ALA A 84 -16.76 -10.13 14.85
CA ALA A 84 -17.52 -9.36 15.83
C ALA A 84 -17.28 -9.86 17.26
N LYS A 85 -17.11 -11.18 17.44
CA LYS A 85 -16.80 -11.81 18.74
C LYS A 85 -15.37 -11.53 19.23
N THR A 86 -14.42 -11.23 18.34
CA THR A 86 -13.05 -10.84 18.71
C THR A 86 -12.89 -9.35 19.02
N GLY A 87 -13.98 -8.57 19.07
CA GLY A 87 -13.94 -7.16 19.45
C GLY A 87 -13.33 -6.24 18.38
N VAL A 88 -13.10 -6.74 17.17
CA VAL A 88 -12.72 -5.92 16.02
C VAL A 88 -13.99 -5.25 15.49
N ASN A 89 -14.48 -4.26 16.24
CA ASN A 89 -15.47 -3.34 15.72
C ASN A 89 -14.78 -2.51 14.63
N ILE A 90 -14.99 -2.89 13.36
CA ILE A 90 -14.73 -2.00 12.23
C ILE A 90 -15.71 -0.85 12.41
N ALA A 91 -15.25 0.23 13.05
CA ALA A 91 -16.12 1.32 13.46
C ALA A 91 -16.82 1.91 12.23
N PRO A 92 -18.15 2.11 12.26
CA PRO A 92 -18.93 2.60 11.11
C PRO A 92 -18.54 4.01 10.62
N SER A 93 -17.63 4.70 11.31
CA SER A 93 -17.19 6.05 10.99
C SER A 93 -15.70 6.24 11.30
N LEU A 94 -14.84 5.36 10.79
CA LEU A 94 -13.40 5.61 10.77
C LEU A 94 -13.16 6.91 10.00
N GLY A 95 -12.79 7.98 10.71
CA GLY A 95 -12.51 9.28 10.10
C GLY A 95 -11.40 9.19 9.06
N PRO A 96 -11.32 10.13 8.10
CA PRO A 96 -10.35 10.09 6.99
C PRO A 96 -8.90 9.84 7.43
N MET A 97 -8.50 10.38 8.58
CA MET A 97 -7.15 10.19 9.14
C MET A 97 -6.88 8.76 9.63
N ALA A 98 -7.88 8.06 10.17
CA ALA A 98 -7.73 6.67 10.59
C ALA A 98 -7.67 5.73 9.38
N LEU A 99 -8.41 6.04 8.31
CA LEU A 99 -8.34 5.33 7.03
C LEU A 99 -7.00 5.54 6.34
N ILE A 100 -6.47 6.76 6.35
CA ILE A 100 -5.12 7.08 5.90
C ILE A 100 -4.10 6.24 6.68
N GLY A 101 -4.21 6.17 8.02
CA GLY A 101 -3.29 5.39 8.85
C GLY A 101 -3.33 3.88 8.58
N ILE A 102 -4.49 3.31 8.23
CA ILE A 102 -4.62 1.89 7.85
C ILE A 102 -4.04 1.65 6.46
N SER A 103 -4.29 2.55 5.51
CA SER A 103 -3.73 2.47 4.15
C SER A 103 -2.20 2.58 4.19
N PHE A 104 -1.69 3.53 4.99
CA PHE A 104 -0.28 3.75 5.28
C PHE A 104 0.40 2.54 5.95
N GLY A 105 -0.34 1.75 6.72
CA GLY A 105 0.20 0.64 7.50
C GLY A 105 0.12 -0.73 6.82
N VAL A 106 -0.66 -0.87 5.74
CA VAL A 106 -0.92 -2.17 5.10
C VAL A 106 -0.74 -2.07 3.60
N ASP A 107 -1.63 -1.36 2.90
CA ASP A 107 -1.61 -1.09 1.46
C ASP A 107 -2.87 -0.28 1.05
N PRO A 108 -2.87 0.39 -0.12
CA PRO A 108 -4.01 1.17 -0.59
C PRO A 108 -5.27 0.34 -0.89
N MET A 109 -5.15 -0.96 -1.18
CA MET A 109 -6.30 -1.84 -1.43
C MET A 109 -7.05 -2.15 -0.11
N THR A 110 -6.30 -2.43 0.95
CA THR A 110 -6.82 -2.55 2.32
C THR A 110 -7.45 -1.24 2.77
N GLY A 111 -6.76 -0.12 2.51
CA GLY A 111 -7.28 1.24 2.72
C GLY A 111 -8.65 1.47 2.08
N ARG A 112 -8.77 1.13 0.79
CA ARG A 112 -10.01 1.23 0.02
C ARG A 112 -11.11 0.31 0.57
N ALA A 113 -10.78 -0.91 0.95
CA ALA A 113 -11.73 -1.87 1.52
C ALA A 113 -12.32 -1.34 2.84
N VAL A 114 -11.50 -0.75 3.70
CA VAL A 114 -11.95 -0.14 4.95
C VAL A 114 -12.75 1.14 4.70
N ALA A 115 -12.35 1.98 3.74
CA ALA A 115 -13.12 3.17 3.35
C ALA A 115 -14.53 2.79 2.83
N LYS A 116 -14.64 1.70 2.06
CA LYS A 116 -15.93 1.15 1.62
C LYS A 116 -16.78 0.67 2.79
N ALA A 117 -16.15 0.00 3.77
CA ALA A 117 -16.83 -0.46 4.98
C ALA A 117 -17.31 0.70 5.86
N ALA A 118 -16.62 1.84 5.84
CA ALA A 118 -17.00 3.08 6.50
C ALA A 118 -18.03 3.93 5.71
N GLY A 119 -18.54 3.43 4.57
CA GLY A 119 -19.58 4.11 3.79
C GLY A 119 -19.09 5.14 2.78
N HIS A 120 -17.78 5.26 2.55
CA HIS A 120 -17.25 6.17 1.53
C HIS A 120 -17.48 5.62 0.12
N GLY A 121 -17.91 6.51 -0.78
CA GLY A 121 -18.08 6.24 -2.21
C GLY A 121 -16.76 5.95 -2.92
N PHE A 122 -16.85 5.57 -4.21
CA PHE A 122 -15.69 5.20 -5.03
C PHE A 122 -14.58 6.26 -5.01
N ILE A 123 -14.91 7.50 -5.42
CA ILE A 123 -13.94 8.59 -5.56
C ILE A 123 -13.33 8.95 -4.22
N THR A 124 -14.15 9.17 -3.20
CA THR A 124 -13.67 9.55 -1.86
C THR A 124 -12.86 8.45 -1.18
N GLY A 125 -13.24 7.18 -1.37
CA GLY A 125 -12.52 6.05 -0.77
C GLY A 125 -11.15 5.84 -1.38
N TRP A 126 -11.03 5.94 -2.71
CA TRP A 126 -9.72 5.87 -3.38
C TRP A 126 -8.88 7.11 -3.13
N ALA A 127 -9.46 8.31 -3.11
CA ALA A 127 -8.71 9.52 -2.78
C ALA A 127 -8.05 9.43 -1.39
N ILE A 128 -8.78 8.93 -0.38
CA ILE A 128 -8.25 8.73 0.98
C ILE A 128 -7.14 7.67 0.99
N ALA A 129 -7.34 6.55 0.29
CA ALA A 129 -6.36 5.47 0.22
C ALA A 129 -5.06 5.90 -0.47
N ILE A 130 -5.17 6.54 -1.64
CA ILE A 130 -4.04 7.05 -2.42
C ILE A 130 -3.30 8.14 -1.64
N CYS A 131 -4.02 9.08 -0.98
CA CYS A 131 -3.38 10.07 -0.14
C CYS A 131 -2.54 9.42 0.97
N GLY A 132 -3.08 8.39 1.65
CA GLY A 132 -2.34 7.68 2.68
C GLY A 132 -1.12 6.93 2.14
N ASP A 133 -1.24 6.33 0.96
CA ASP A 133 -0.14 5.60 0.34
C ASP A 133 0.95 6.54 -0.21
N MET A 134 0.59 7.73 -0.71
CA MET A 134 1.58 8.74 -1.09
C MET A 134 2.44 9.18 0.12
N PHE A 135 1.85 9.33 1.31
CA PHE A 135 2.63 9.61 2.51
C PHE A 135 3.58 8.46 2.86
N PHE A 136 3.12 7.21 2.75
CA PHE A 136 3.95 6.03 2.97
C PHE A 136 5.12 5.98 1.97
N PHE A 137 4.82 6.18 0.68
CA PHE A 137 5.81 6.26 -0.38
C PHE A 137 6.86 7.34 -0.11
N LEU A 138 6.47 8.55 0.28
CA LEU A 138 7.43 9.63 0.56
C LEU A 138 8.39 9.26 1.69
N VAL A 139 7.88 8.61 2.75
CA VAL A 139 8.71 8.15 3.87
C VAL A 139 9.69 7.07 3.41
N ILE A 140 9.21 6.06 2.67
CA ILE A 140 10.05 4.96 2.17
C ILE A 140 11.07 5.46 1.15
N MET A 141 10.66 6.30 0.20
CA MET A 141 11.54 6.91 -0.79
C MET A 141 12.65 7.70 -0.12
N SER A 142 12.31 8.59 0.82
CA SER A 142 13.30 9.40 1.54
C SER A 142 14.26 8.52 2.34
N SER A 143 13.73 7.50 3.03
CA SER A 143 14.55 6.54 3.79
C SER A 143 15.46 5.71 2.88
N THR A 144 14.97 5.29 1.71
CA THR A 144 15.71 4.47 0.75
C THR A 144 16.85 5.27 0.11
N LEU A 145 16.57 6.51 -0.30
CA LEU A 145 17.59 7.40 -0.88
C LEU A 145 18.67 7.76 0.15
N TRP A 146 18.26 8.06 1.39
CA TRP A 146 19.18 8.34 2.49
C TRP A 146 20.06 7.12 2.82
N LEU A 147 19.45 5.94 2.92
CA LEU A 147 20.18 4.70 3.19
C LEU A 147 21.11 4.33 2.03
N SER A 148 20.68 4.52 0.78
CA SER A 148 21.52 4.32 -0.40
C SER A 148 22.72 5.26 -0.42
N HIS A 149 22.54 6.51 0.01
CA HIS A 149 23.65 7.46 0.12
C HIS A 149 24.66 7.06 1.20
N ILE A 150 24.20 6.51 2.32
CA ILE A 150 25.08 6.04 3.41
C ILE A 150 25.84 4.77 3.04
N LEU A 151 25.17 3.81 2.41
CA LEU A 151 25.75 2.52 2.07
C LEU A 151 26.59 2.58 0.80
N GLY A 152 26.41 3.60 -0.05
CA GLY A 152 27.04 3.69 -1.37
C GLY A 152 26.54 2.66 -2.38
N ASP A 153 25.66 1.74 -1.97
CA ASP A 153 25.06 0.70 -2.80
C ASP A 153 23.54 0.67 -2.63
N GLY A 154 22.83 1.03 -3.70
CA GLY A 154 21.37 1.00 -3.77
C GLY A 154 20.79 -0.41 -3.67
N THR A 155 21.54 -1.45 -4.05
CA THR A 155 21.10 -2.85 -3.97
C THR A 155 20.97 -3.28 -2.51
N MET A 156 21.99 -2.98 -1.71
CA MET A 156 21.96 -3.25 -0.26
C MET A 156 20.88 -2.43 0.45
N ALA A 157 20.70 -1.16 0.06
CA ALA A 157 19.62 -0.34 0.61
C ALA A 157 18.23 -0.95 0.35
N VAL A 158 17.98 -1.42 -0.88
CA VAL A 158 16.72 -2.08 -1.26
C VAL A 158 16.51 -3.37 -0.47
N MET A 159 17.54 -4.21 -0.34
CA MET A 159 17.43 -5.44 0.45
C MET A 159 17.10 -5.15 1.92
N ILE A 160 17.77 -4.17 2.53
CA ILE A 160 17.53 -3.79 3.92
C ILE A 160 16.10 -3.25 4.10
N VAL A 161 15.65 -2.36 3.22
CA VAL A 161 14.28 -1.82 3.29
C VAL A 161 13.25 -2.93 3.08
N MET A 162 13.46 -3.85 2.13
CA MET A 162 12.59 -5.01 1.96
C MET A 162 12.54 -5.89 3.21
N LEU A 163 13.69 -6.17 3.83
CA LEU A 163 13.74 -6.92 5.09
C LEU A 163 12.99 -6.20 6.20
N ILE A 164 13.13 -4.88 6.32
CA ILE A 164 12.37 -4.07 7.29
C ILE A 164 10.88 -4.12 7.00
N MET A 165 10.44 -4.06 5.74
CA MET A 165 9.01 -4.15 5.40
C MET A 165 8.42 -5.52 5.73
N ILE A 166 9.17 -6.61 5.51
CA ILE A 166 8.74 -7.98 5.82
C ILE A 166 8.74 -8.24 7.33
N PHE A 167 9.84 -7.90 8.01
CA PHE A 167 10.05 -8.27 9.41
C PHE A 167 9.65 -7.19 10.41
N GLY A 168 9.53 -5.93 9.98
CA GLY A 168 9.21 -4.77 10.82
C GLY A 168 7.94 -4.96 11.65
N PRO A 169 6.81 -5.41 11.06
CA PRO A 169 5.59 -5.66 11.83
C PRO A 169 5.77 -6.74 12.93
N MET A 170 6.55 -7.78 12.66
CA MET A 170 6.84 -8.84 13.62
C MET A 170 7.74 -8.36 14.76
N LEU A 171 8.79 -7.60 14.42
CA LEU A 171 9.69 -6.96 15.38
C LEU A 171 8.95 -5.98 16.28
N PHE A 172 8.13 -5.10 15.71
CA PHE A 172 7.34 -4.12 16.46
C PHE A 172 6.38 -4.80 17.44
N ARG A 173 5.68 -5.86 17.00
CA ARG A 173 4.80 -6.65 17.88
C ARG A 173 5.56 -7.31 19.03
N ARG A 174 6.76 -7.86 18.77
CA ARG A 174 7.60 -8.45 19.82
C ARG A 174 8.10 -7.42 20.82
N ILE A 175 8.55 -6.26 20.35
CA ILE A 175 9.02 -5.16 21.20
C ILE A 175 7.88 -4.63 22.06
N LYS A 176 6.71 -4.35 21.47
CA LYS A 176 5.53 -3.88 22.21
C LYS A 176 5.06 -4.90 23.26
N ALA A 177 5.08 -6.20 22.95
CA ALA A 177 4.76 -7.25 23.91
C ALA A 177 5.77 -7.31 25.08
N LYS A 178 7.04 -6.97 24.83
CA LYS A 178 8.10 -6.92 25.84
C LYS A 178 8.01 -5.67 26.74
N PHE A 179 7.55 -4.53 26.20
CA PHE A 179 7.36 -3.28 26.94
C PHE A 179 6.02 -3.17 27.70
N LYS A 180 5.07 -4.09 27.45
CA LYS A 180 3.81 -4.17 28.19
C LYS A 180 3.86 -5.13 29.41
N LYS A 181 5.05 -5.67 29.70
CA LYS A 181 5.41 -6.35 30.95
C LYS A 181 6.20 -5.38 31.81
#